data_AF-A0A170UHH0-F1
#
_entry.id   AF-A0A170UHH0-F1
#
_cell.length_a   1.000
_cell.length_b   1.000
_cell.length_c   1.000
_cell.angle_alpha   90.00
_cell.angle_beta   90.00
_cell.angle_gamma   90.00
#
_symmetry.space_group_name_H-M   'P 1'
#
loop_
_entity.id
_entity.type
_entity.pdbx_description
1 polymer ?
#
loop_
_entity_poly.entity_id
_entity_poly.type
_entity_poly.pdbx_seq_one_letter_code
_entity_poly.pdbx_strand_id
1 'polypeptide(L)'
;MVGNLKHEFGHASLAKLLNEHIEIPDNNSYPVIAQCSSIGSLGPKPESWLLSDMLTTFTSGKRQGVYSKPSLKFIYPSFENIASSYDGLLGGGCLPYSRNTHQKQQWVTSFMCQWISENRHRTRA
;
A
#
# COMPACT_ATOMS: atom_id res chain seq x y z
N MET A 1 1.16 -35.27 6.85
CA MET A 1 1.97 -34.14 6.39
C MET A 1 1.08 -32.91 6.39
N VAL A 2 1.25 -32.01 7.36
CA VAL A 2 0.58 -30.70 7.28
C VAL A 2 1.41 -29.87 6.31
N GLY A 3 0.91 -29.68 5.09
CA GLY A 3 1.55 -28.81 4.11
C GLY A 3 1.76 -27.43 4.72
N ASN A 4 2.86 -26.76 4.37
CA ASN A 4 3.19 -25.46 4.92
C ASN A 4 2.23 -24.39 4.36
N LEU A 5 1.04 -24.26 4.98
CA LEU A 5 -0.05 -23.32 4.65
C LEU A 5 0.41 -21.85 4.60
N LYS A 6 1.62 -21.55 5.11
CA LYS A 6 2.21 -20.22 5.21
C LYS A 6 2.23 -19.46 3.87
N HIS A 7 2.27 -20.15 2.73
CA HIS A 7 2.34 -19.51 1.41
C HIS A 7 1.08 -19.66 0.56
N GLU A 8 -0.04 -20.07 1.15
CA GLU A 8 -1.27 -20.29 0.37
C GLU A 8 -2.11 -19.00 0.24
N PHE A 9 -2.04 -18.10 1.22
CA PHE A 9 -2.91 -16.93 1.30
C PHE A 9 -2.17 -15.61 1.53
N GLY A 10 -2.87 -14.51 1.26
CA GLY A 10 -2.44 -13.15 1.59
C GLY A 10 -1.11 -12.76 0.97
N HIS A 11 -0.37 -11.90 1.68
CA HIS A 11 0.87 -11.33 1.19
C HIS A 11 2.00 -12.38 1.05
N ALA A 12 1.99 -13.45 1.85
CA ALA A 12 2.99 -14.52 1.75
C ALA A 12 2.84 -15.37 0.48
N SER A 13 1.61 -15.56 -0.01
CA SER A 13 1.33 -16.18 -1.31
C SER A 13 1.78 -15.28 -2.47
N LEU A 14 1.51 -13.97 -2.37
CA LEU A 14 2.00 -12.99 -3.35
C LEU A 14 3.53 -12.99 -3.43
N ALA A 15 4.23 -12.98 -2.29
CA ALA A 15 5.69 -13.04 -2.26
C ALA A 15 6.24 -14.28 -2.97
N LYS A 16 5.59 -15.44 -2.79
CA LYS A 16 5.95 -16.69 -3.48
C LYS A 16 5.82 -16.51 -4.99
N LEU A 17 4.67 -16.04 -5.48
CA LEU A 17 4.43 -15.83 -6.92
C LEU A 17 5.43 -14.86 -7.54
N LEU A 18 5.73 -13.75 -6.85
CA LEU A 18 6.70 -12.76 -7.33
C LEU A 18 8.11 -13.38 -7.41
N ASN A 19 8.55 -14.12 -6.40
CA ASN A 19 9.85 -14.80 -6.42
C ASN A 19 9.95 -15.88 -7.50
N GLU A 20 8.85 -16.55 -7.84
CA GLU A 20 8.83 -17.59 -8.87
C GLU A 20 8.89 -17.01 -10.28
N HIS A 21 8.18 -15.90 -10.52
CA HIS A 21 7.85 -15.43 -11.87
C HIS A 21 8.43 -14.06 -12.27
N ILE A 22 8.98 -13.28 -11.33
CA ILE A 22 9.48 -11.93 -11.62
C ILE A 22 10.99 -11.88 -11.48
N GLU A 23 11.64 -11.34 -12.51
CA GLU A 23 13.03 -10.90 -12.46
C GLU A 23 13.06 -9.38 -12.32
N ILE A 24 13.78 -8.90 -11.31
CA ILE A 24 13.91 -7.48 -11.05
C ILE A 24 15.27 -7.02 -11.65
N PRO A 25 15.28 -6.03 -12.57
CA PRO A 25 16.49 -5.59 -13.26
C PRO A 25 17.37 -4.67 -12.39
N ASP A 26 18.69 -4.80 -12.50
CA ASP A 26 19.67 -3.94 -11.81
C ASP A 26 19.28 -2.45 -11.81
N ASN A 27 19.54 -1.77 -10.70
CA ASN A 27 19.19 -0.36 -10.49
C ASN A 27 17.67 -0.05 -10.54
N ASN A 28 16.78 -1.02 -10.36
CA ASN A 28 15.36 -0.75 -10.19
C ASN A 28 15.10 0.12 -8.94
N SER A 29 14.68 1.37 -9.18
CA SER A 29 14.34 2.36 -8.17
C SER A 29 12.84 2.68 -8.12
N TYR A 30 11.99 1.91 -8.81
CA TYR A 30 10.56 2.20 -8.87
C TYR A 30 9.91 2.02 -7.49
N PRO A 31 9.09 3.00 -7.06
CA PRO A 31 8.40 2.90 -5.78
C PRO A 31 7.32 1.83 -5.83
N VAL A 32 7.00 1.24 -4.67
CA VAL A 32 5.75 0.52 -4.49
C VAL A 32 4.63 1.54 -4.29
N ILE A 33 3.64 1.52 -5.19
CA ILE A 33 2.44 2.34 -5.08
C ILE A 33 1.29 1.43 -4.68
N ALA A 34 0.70 1.69 -3.52
CA ALA A 34 -0.51 1.02 -3.07
C ALA A 34 -1.68 2.01 -3.09
N GLN A 35 -2.88 1.53 -3.39
CA GLN A 35 -4.11 2.31 -3.29
C GLN A 35 -5.11 1.52 -2.47
N CYS A 36 -5.80 2.18 -1.53
CA CYS A 36 -6.83 1.56 -0.72
C CYS A 36 -7.96 2.53 -0.39
N SER A 37 -9.09 1.98 0.10
CA SER A 37 -10.23 2.72 0.62
C SER A 37 -10.39 2.59 2.15
N SER A 38 -9.55 1.78 2.79
CA SER A 38 -9.58 1.53 4.24
C SER A 38 -8.16 1.37 4.77
N ILE A 39 -7.94 1.83 6.00
CA ILE A 39 -6.65 1.69 6.68
C ILE A 39 -6.85 1.14 8.09
N GLY A 40 -6.28 -0.05 8.32
CA GLY A 40 -6.25 -0.70 9.63
C GLY A 40 -5.10 -0.22 10.53
N SER A 41 -4.92 -0.90 11.66
CA SER A 41 -3.78 -0.67 12.56
C SER A 41 -2.50 -1.27 11.98
N LEU A 42 -1.53 -0.43 11.65
CA LEU A 42 -0.25 -0.82 11.03
C LEU A 42 0.92 -0.88 12.03
N GLY A 43 0.66 -0.50 13.28
CA GLY A 43 1.65 -0.47 14.36
C GLY A 43 2.26 0.91 14.62
N PRO A 44 3.06 1.03 15.70
CA PRO A 44 3.54 2.32 16.20
C PRO A 44 4.58 3.00 15.31
N LYS A 45 5.23 2.27 14.38
CA LYS A 45 6.25 2.81 13.46
C LYS A 45 6.17 2.14 12.08
N PRO A 46 6.71 2.74 11.00
CA PRO A 46 6.67 2.16 9.67
C PRO A 46 7.23 0.73 9.57
N GLU A 47 8.27 0.43 10.36
CA GLU A 47 8.93 -0.88 10.38
C GLU A 47 8.15 -1.95 11.15
N SER A 48 7.02 -1.61 11.78
CA SER A 48 6.19 -2.59 12.50
C SER A 48 5.51 -3.58 11.56
N TRP A 49 5.17 -3.16 10.35
CA TRP A 49 4.52 -4.01 9.36
C TRP A 49 4.69 -3.49 7.93
N LEU A 50 4.60 -2.17 7.77
CA LEU A 50 4.57 -1.56 6.45
C LEU A 50 5.88 -1.75 5.66
N LEU A 51 7.00 -1.39 6.27
CA LEU A 51 8.30 -1.48 5.62
C LEU A 51 8.98 -2.84 5.82
N SER A 52 8.53 -3.63 6.80
CA SER A 52 9.07 -4.96 7.14
C SER A 52 8.39 -6.07 6.35
N ASP A 53 7.06 -6.03 6.22
CA ASP A 53 6.26 -7.11 5.66
C ASP A 53 5.69 -6.73 4.30
N MET A 54 4.96 -5.60 4.24
CA MET A 54 4.29 -5.18 3.01
C MET A 54 5.33 -4.84 1.93
N LEU A 55 6.23 -3.88 2.18
CA LEU A 55 7.25 -3.49 1.19
C LEU A 55 8.15 -4.67 0.78
N THR A 56 8.54 -5.53 1.73
CA THR A 56 9.33 -6.74 1.43
C THR A 56 8.58 -7.69 0.51
N THR A 57 7.28 -7.86 0.73
CA THR A 57 6.42 -8.67 -0.16
C THR A 57 6.39 -8.10 -1.56
N PHE A 58 6.03 -6.81 -1.72
CA PHE A 58 5.87 -6.19 -3.04
C PHE A 58 7.20 -5.98 -3.79
N THR A 59 8.34 -6.18 -3.13
CA THR A 59 9.67 -6.13 -3.74
C THR A 59 10.35 -7.51 -3.79
N SER A 60 9.56 -8.57 -3.63
CA SER A 60 9.97 -9.95 -3.90
C SER A 60 10.15 -10.18 -5.40
N GLY A 61 11.03 -11.10 -5.76
CA GLY A 61 11.45 -11.34 -7.14
C GLY A 61 12.91 -11.79 -7.18
N LYS A 62 13.29 -12.50 -8.25
CA LYS A 62 14.68 -12.89 -8.51
C LYS A 62 15.48 -11.63 -8.86
N ARG A 63 16.59 -11.40 -8.17
CA ARG A 63 17.39 -10.18 -8.29
C ARG A 63 18.68 -10.48 -9.02
N GLN A 64 19.04 -9.61 -9.95
CA GLN A 64 20.38 -9.51 -10.50
C GLN A 64 21.05 -8.28 -9.83
N GLY A 65 22.31 -8.36 -9.42
CA GLY A 65 23.05 -7.21 -8.88
C GLY A 65 22.63 -6.66 -7.49
N VAL A 66 23.08 -5.44 -7.20
CA VAL A 66 22.91 -4.74 -5.91
C VAL A 66 21.64 -3.88 -5.93
N TYR A 67 20.89 -3.92 -4.83
CA TYR A 67 19.59 -3.26 -4.71
C TYR A 67 19.49 -2.32 -3.53
N SER A 68 19.02 -1.10 -3.79
CA SER A 68 18.52 -0.22 -2.75
C SER A 68 17.08 -0.57 -2.40
N LYS A 69 16.69 -0.40 -1.12
CA LYS A 69 15.30 -0.56 -0.69
C LYS A 69 14.40 0.47 -1.40
N PRO A 70 13.40 0.05 -2.20
CA PRO A 70 12.52 1.01 -2.86
C PRO A 70 11.69 1.81 -1.87
N SER A 71 11.29 3.01 -2.28
CA SER A 71 10.33 3.79 -1.49
C SER A 71 8.91 3.23 -1.65
N LEU A 72 8.02 3.63 -0.75
CA LEU A 72 6.62 3.20 -0.77
C LEU A 72 5.71 4.43 -0.64
N LYS A 73 4.58 4.44 -1.37
CA LYS A 73 3.53 5.45 -1.26
C LYS A 73 2.13 4.80 -1.25
N PHE A 74 1.19 5.43 -0.53
CA PHE A 74 -0.23 5.06 -0.52
C PHE A 74 -1.07 6.15 -1.14
N ILE A 75 -2.00 5.78 -2.01
CA ILE A 75 -3.07 6.66 -2.46
C ILE A 75 -4.29 6.39 -1.57
N TYR A 76 -4.72 7.42 -0.86
CA TYR A 76 -5.93 7.42 -0.04
C TYR A 76 -6.62 8.78 -0.17
N PRO A 77 -7.96 8.85 -0.36
CA PRO A 77 -8.64 10.12 -0.55
C PRO A 77 -8.44 11.06 0.63
N SER A 78 -8.07 12.31 0.35
CA SER A 78 -8.04 13.35 1.37
C SER A 78 -9.44 13.87 1.70
N PHE A 79 -9.51 14.71 2.74
CA PHE A 79 -10.73 15.47 3.01
C PHE A 79 -11.22 16.25 1.78
N GLU A 80 -10.31 16.93 1.06
CA GLU A 80 -10.67 17.71 -0.14
C GLU A 80 -11.15 16.81 -1.28
N ASN A 81 -10.54 15.63 -1.47
CA ASN A 81 -11.02 14.66 -2.45
C ASN A 81 -12.47 14.24 -2.16
N ILE A 82 -12.80 14.02 -0.89
CA ILE A 82 -14.14 13.61 -0.47
C ILE A 82 -15.12 14.79 -0.60
N ALA A 83 -14.77 15.95 -0.07
CA ALA A 83 -15.62 17.14 -0.07
C ALA A 83 -15.98 17.59 -1.50
N SER A 84 -15.05 17.45 -2.45
CA SER A 84 -15.25 17.82 -3.87
C SER A 84 -15.79 16.67 -4.75
N SER A 85 -15.96 15.46 -4.20
CA SER A 85 -16.50 14.30 -4.93
C SER A 85 -17.97 14.49 -5.34
N TYR A 86 -18.50 13.59 -6.18
CA TYR A 86 -19.92 13.62 -6.55
C TYR A 86 -20.85 13.36 -5.36
N ASP A 87 -20.42 12.53 -4.40
CA ASP A 87 -21.19 12.19 -3.19
C ASP A 87 -20.93 13.16 -2.03
N GLY A 88 -19.98 14.09 -2.19
CA GLY A 88 -19.54 15.00 -1.14
C GLY A 88 -19.10 14.25 0.12
N LEU A 89 -19.38 14.85 1.29
CA LEU A 89 -18.99 14.26 2.59
C LEU A 89 -19.66 12.91 2.89
N LEU A 90 -20.80 12.59 2.26
CA LEU A 90 -21.48 11.31 2.44
C LEU A 90 -20.64 10.15 1.87
N GLY A 91 -19.88 10.39 0.80
CA GLY A 91 -18.95 9.41 0.22
C GLY A 91 -17.85 8.97 1.20
N GLY A 92 -17.54 9.81 2.20
CA GLY A 92 -16.60 9.46 3.26
C GLY A 92 -17.02 8.26 4.11
N GLY A 93 -18.31 7.92 4.15
CA GLY A 93 -18.81 6.75 4.87
C GLY A 93 -18.26 5.42 4.33
N CYS A 94 -17.87 5.38 3.06
CA CYS A 94 -17.28 4.21 2.40
C CYS A 94 -15.74 4.16 2.51
N LEU A 95 -15.12 5.13 3.21
CA LEU A 95 -13.68 5.27 3.34
C LEU A 95 -13.22 5.11 4.80
N PRO A 96 -13.38 3.93 5.43
CA PRO A 96 -13.15 3.79 6.86
C PRO A 96 -11.67 3.95 7.23
N TYR A 97 -11.36 5.06 7.89
CA TYR A 97 -10.12 5.29 8.62
C TYR A 97 -10.40 6.12 9.87
N SER A 98 -10.53 5.44 11.02
CA SER A 98 -10.97 6.10 12.24
C SER A 98 -9.88 6.99 12.85
N ARG A 99 -10.29 8.07 13.53
CA ARG A 99 -9.39 8.92 14.33
C ARG A 99 -8.59 8.11 15.35
N ASN A 100 -9.22 7.14 16.02
CA ASN A 100 -8.58 6.29 17.03
C ASN A 100 -7.47 5.42 16.42
N THR A 101 -7.68 4.89 15.21
CA THR A 101 -6.63 4.19 14.46
C THR A 101 -5.52 5.15 14.08
N HIS A 102 -5.85 6.31 13.52
CA HIS A 102 -4.88 7.31 13.05
C HIS A 102 -3.95 7.81 14.17
N GLN A 103 -4.49 8.11 15.35
CA GLN A 103 -3.70 8.59 16.49
C GLN A 103 -2.57 7.63 16.91
N LYS A 104 -2.71 6.34 16.65
CA LYS A 104 -1.69 5.32 16.97
C LYS A 104 -0.59 5.20 15.90
N GLN A 105 -0.79 5.81 14.73
CA GLN A 105 0.07 5.66 13.55
C GLN A 105 0.14 6.94 12.70
N GLN A 106 0.33 8.10 13.33
CA GLN A 106 0.38 9.38 12.62
C GLN A 106 1.44 9.43 11.51
N TRP A 107 2.52 8.65 11.68
CA TRP A 107 3.60 8.48 10.71
C TRP A 107 3.11 8.08 9.31
N VAL A 108 1.94 7.43 9.18
CA VAL A 108 1.38 6.96 7.90
C VAL A 108 1.17 8.11 6.93
N THR A 109 0.86 9.31 7.42
CA THR A 109 0.61 10.50 6.57
C THR A 109 1.81 10.87 5.69
N SER A 110 3.04 10.60 6.13
CA SER A 110 4.25 10.86 5.32
C SER A 110 4.39 9.96 4.08
N PHE A 111 3.60 8.89 4.03
CA PHE A 111 3.52 7.95 2.90
C PHE A 111 2.32 8.22 1.99
N MET A 112 1.37 9.08 2.38
CA MET A 112 0.12 9.28 1.66
C MET A 112 0.25 10.23 0.47
N CYS A 113 -0.56 9.98 -0.55
CA CYS A 113 -0.76 10.78 -1.74
C CYS A 113 -2.27 10.94 -2.00
N GLN A 114 -2.63 12.06 -2.62
CA GLN A 114 -4.03 12.39 -2.96
C GLN A 114 -4.59 11.43 -4.01
N TRP A 115 -5.90 11.23 -4.00
CA TRP A 115 -6.60 10.59 -5.11
C TRP A 115 -6.69 11.55 -6.30
N ILE A 116 -6.12 11.15 -7.43
CA ILE A 116 -6.17 11.91 -8.70
C ILE A 116 -6.30 10.89 -9.85
N SER A 117 -7.30 11.09 -10.71
CA SER A 117 -7.60 10.19 -11.83
C SER A 117 -8.14 10.98 -13.03
N GLU A 118 -7.44 12.06 -13.40
CA GLU A 118 -7.85 13.00 -14.45
C GLU A 118 -7.94 12.33 -15.83
N ASN A 119 -6.93 11.54 -16.19
CA ASN A 119 -6.87 10.80 -17.46
C ASN A 119 -8.03 9.79 -17.64
N ARG A 120 -8.72 9.43 -16.56
CA ARG A 120 -9.89 8.55 -16.57
C ARG A 120 -11.18 9.27 -16.19
N HIS A 121 -11.12 10.59 -16.01
CA HIS A 121 -12.22 11.46 -15.57
C HIS A 121 -12.88 10.96 -14.29
N ARG A 122 -12.08 10.47 -13.33
CA ARG A 122 -12.55 9.84 -12.08
C ARG A 122 -12.01 10.48 -10.80
N THR A 123 -11.39 11.65 -10.88
CA THR A 123 -10.88 12.36 -9.68
C THR A 123 -12.00 12.67 -8.66
N ARG A 124 -13.24 12.85 -9.12
CA ARG A 124 -14.41 13.15 -8.27
C ARG A 124 -15.35 11.95 -8.07
N ALA A 125 -15.02 10.81 -8.67
CA ALA A 125 -15.80 9.58 -8.58
C ALA A 125 -15.59 8.88 -7.23
#